data_AF-A0A656YV75-F1
#
_entry.id   AF-A0A656YV75-F1
#
_cell.length_a   1.000
_cell.length_b   1.000
_cell.length_c   1.000
_cell.angle_alpha   90.00
_cell.angle_beta   90.00
_cell.angle_gamma   90.00
#
_symmetry.space_group_name_H-M   'P 1'
#
loop_
_entity.id
_entity.type
_entity.pdbx_description
1 polymer ?
#
loop_
_entity_poly.entity_id
_entity_poly.type
_entity_poly.pdbx_seq_one_letter_code
_entity_poly.pdbx_strand_id
1 'polypeptide(L)'
;MKGSELSEKIIYEYVEGDVTTSGEEIPEIPVIWLRIRSTNRSAVSPALVDTGFDGGIYSNDRLPAVFEGEPPTGTATLHQSAGSVNCEIFLPEVGVVEKGGNEDTIELGDMPVYIPTRVDELAENIIVGRRILNRLNLFLEDGKRLEASKAGKLEG
;
A
#
# COMPACT_ATOMS: atom_id res chain seq x y z
N MET A 1 33.40 -15.49 -4.01
CA MET A 1 32.24 -15.84 -4.86
C MET A 1 31.02 -15.21 -4.21
N LYS A 2 30.36 -14.28 -4.92
CA LYS A 2 29.19 -13.53 -4.43
C LYS A 2 28.03 -14.52 -4.24
N GLY A 3 27.51 -14.62 -3.02
CA GLY A 3 26.21 -15.24 -2.79
C GLY A 3 25.15 -14.34 -3.40
N SER A 4 24.41 -14.86 -4.37
CA SER A 4 23.19 -14.22 -4.85
C SER A 4 22.14 -14.37 -3.73
N GLU A 5 21.86 -13.28 -3.02
CA GLU A 5 20.56 -13.15 -2.36
C GLU A 5 19.51 -13.27 -3.48
N LEU A 6 18.74 -14.36 -3.46
CA LEU A 6 17.54 -14.45 -4.28
C LEU A 6 16.63 -13.33 -3.77
N SER A 7 16.43 -12.28 -4.58
CA SER A 7 15.42 -11.28 -4.28
C SER A 7 14.06 -11.97 -4.27
N GLU A 8 13.42 -12.02 -3.10
CA GLU A 8 12.07 -12.57 -2.97
C GLU A 8 11.13 -11.74 -3.86
N LYS A 9 10.43 -12.44 -4.75
CA LYS A 9 9.67 -11.89 -5.88
C LYS A 9 8.23 -12.36 -5.77
N ILE A 10 7.29 -11.43 -5.88
CA ILE A 10 5.85 -11.72 -5.94
C ILE A 10 5.31 -11.22 -7.28
N ILE A 11 4.37 -11.97 -7.86
CA ILE A 11 3.66 -11.57 -9.08
C ILE A 11 2.18 -11.39 -8.73
N TYR A 12 1.64 -10.21 -9.01
CA TYR A 12 0.22 -9.91 -8.89
C TYR A 12 -0.40 -9.75 -10.28
N GLU A 13 -1.62 -10.26 -10.44
CA GLU A 13 -2.51 -9.88 -11.53
C GLU A 13 -3.17 -8.55 -11.19
N TYR A 14 -3.39 -7.71 -12.19
CA TYR A 14 -4.12 -6.46 -11.96
C TYR A 14 -5.62 -6.72 -11.75
N VAL A 15 -6.34 -5.74 -11.21
CA VAL A 15 -7.81 -5.78 -11.15
C VAL A 15 -8.36 -5.33 -12.51
N GLU A 16 -9.30 -6.10 -13.08
CA GLU A 16 -9.94 -5.78 -14.36
C GLU A 16 -10.47 -4.34 -14.36
N GLY A 17 -10.13 -3.59 -15.41
CA GLY A 17 -10.62 -2.25 -15.62
C GLY A 17 -12.09 -2.23 -16.02
N ASP A 18 -12.84 -1.26 -15.48
CA ASP A 18 -14.19 -0.95 -15.94
C ASP A 18 -14.15 -0.25 -17.32
N VAL A 19 -15.31 -0.11 -17.97
CA VAL A 19 -15.44 0.67 -19.21
C VAL A 19 -16.13 1.99 -18.89
N THR A 20 -15.55 3.10 -19.33
CA THR A 20 -16.17 4.42 -19.16
C THR A 20 -17.50 4.51 -19.93
N THR A 21 -18.31 5.53 -19.62
CA THR A 21 -19.53 5.81 -20.39
C THR A 21 -19.27 6.21 -21.85
N SER A 22 -18.03 6.58 -22.19
CA SER A 22 -17.55 6.82 -23.56
C SER A 22 -17.08 5.55 -24.28
N GLY A 23 -17.05 4.39 -23.60
CA GLY A 23 -16.59 3.13 -24.18
C GLY A 23 -15.07 2.92 -24.13
N GLU A 24 -14.36 3.72 -23.32
CA GLU A 24 -12.91 3.60 -23.15
C GLU A 24 -12.61 2.61 -22.00
N GLU A 25 -11.65 1.71 -22.21
CA GLU A 25 -11.18 0.82 -21.15
C GLU A 25 -10.44 1.64 -20.08
N ILE A 26 -10.88 1.54 -18.82
CA ILE A 26 -10.15 2.08 -17.69
C ILE A 26 -8.92 1.19 -17.51
N PRO A 27 -7.70 1.76 -17.46
CA PRO A 27 -6.50 0.95 -17.30
C PRO A 27 -6.57 0.20 -15.98
N GLU A 28 -6.20 -1.09 -16.03
CA GLU A 28 -6.06 -1.90 -14.84
C GLU A 28 -5.08 -1.20 -13.86
N ILE A 29 -5.41 -1.15 -12.57
CA ILE A 29 -4.56 -0.50 -11.55
C ILE A 29 -3.71 -1.57 -10.84
N PRO A 30 -2.38 -1.39 -10.73
CA PRO A 30 -1.54 -2.33 -10.03
C PRO A 30 -1.94 -2.45 -8.55
N VAL A 31 -2.13 -3.69 -8.10
CA VAL A 31 -2.50 -4.02 -6.72
C VAL A 31 -1.40 -4.84 -6.08
N ILE A 32 -1.02 -4.46 -4.86
CA ILE A 32 -0.18 -5.30 -4.00
C ILE A 32 -0.99 -5.74 -2.78
N TRP A 33 -0.63 -6.87 -2.19
CA TRP A 33 -1.25 -7.35 -0.96
C TRP A 33 -0.34 -7.01 0.21
N LEU A 34 -0.89 -6.27 1.16
CA LEU A 34 -0.17 -5.84 2.36
C LEU A 34 -0.63 -6.65 3.56
N ARG A 35 0.33 -7.08 4.37
CA ARG A 35 0.10 -7.41 5.78
C ARG A 35 0.42 -6.17 6.60
N ILE A 36 -0.55 -5.72 7.39
CA ILE A 36 -0.43 -4.58 8.30
C ILE A 36 -0.64 -5.11 9.71
N ARG A 37 0.38 -4.99 10.55
CA ARG A 37 0.39 -5.50 11.92
C ARG A 37 0.55 -4.35 12.91
N SER A 38 -0.47 -4.12 13.71
CA SER A 38 -0.40 -3.28 14.89
C SER A 38 -0.07 -4.11 16.13
N THR A 39 -0.03 -3.47 17.30
CA THR A 39 0.32 -4.13 18.57
C THR A 39 -0.58 -5.33 18.85
N ASN A 40 -1.89 -5.20 18.61
CA ASN A 40 -2.87 -6.21 19.03
C ASN A 40 -3.55 -6.97 17.89
N ARG A 41 -3.43 -6.47 16.65
CA ARG A 41 -4.21 -6.96 15.51
C ARG A 41 -3.37 -6.94 14.24
N SER A 42 -3.77 -7.77 13.29
CA SER A 42 -3.20 -7.77 11.94
C SER A 42 -4.30 -7.91 10.91
N ALA A 43 -4.12 -7.28 9.76
CA ALA A 43 -4.95 -7.48 8.58
C ALA A 43 -4.08 -7.76 7.35
N VAL A 44 -4.65 -8.54 6.43
CA VAL A 44 -4.13 -8.72 5.07
C VAL A 44 -5.15 -8.12 4.12
N SER A 45 -4.73 -7.20 3.26
CA SER A 45 -5.64 -6.51 2.34
C SER A 45 -4.96 -6.17 1.02
N PRO A 46 -5.70 -6.21 -0.11
CA PRO A 46 -5.25 -5.58 -1.34
C PRO A 46 -5.14 -4.07 -1.13
N ALA A 47 -4.18 -3.47 -1.83
CA ALA A 47 -3.96 -2.03 -1.83
C ALA A 47 -3.55 -1.55 -3.22
N LEU A 48 -4.19 -0.47 -3.67
CA LEU A 48 -3.91 0.17 -4.96
C LEU A 48 -2.59 0.93 -4.89
N VAL A 49 -1.76 0.77 -5.90
CA VAL A 49 -0.52 1.54 -6.04
C VAL A 49 -0.83 2.90 -6.65
N ASP A 50 -0.52 3.98 -5.91
CA ASP A 50 -0.70 5.36 -6.37
C ASP A 50 0.62 6.13 -6.26
N THR A 51 1.16 6.53 -7.42
CA THR A 51 2.39 7.32 -7.49
C THR A 51 2.20 8.80 -7.15
N GLY A 52 0.96 9.29 -7.12
CA GLY A 52 0.60 10.67 -6.77
C GLY A 52 0.55 10.93 -5.26
N PHE A 53 0.49 9.87 -4.45
CA PHE A 53 0.50 9.98 -2.99
C PHE A 53 1.93 9.77 -2.42
N ASP A 54 2.44 10.75 -1.68
CA ASP A 54 3.81 10.70 -1.13
C ASP A 54 3.94 9.95 0.20
N GLY A 55 2.80 9.64 0.83
CA GLY A 55 2.74 8.96 2.11
C GLY A 55 3.06 7.47 2.01
N GLY A 56 2.80 6.77 3.12
CA GLY A 56 2.92 5.31 3.21
C GLY A 56 1.65 4.65 2.72
N ILE A 57 0.64 4.61 3.59
CA ILE A 57 -0.63 3.93 3.33
C ILE A 57 -1.77 4.90 3.67
N TYR A 58 -2.73 5.08 2.77
CA TYR A 58 -3.96 5.80 3.04
C TYR A 58 -5.12 4.82 3.23
N SER A 59 -5.92 5.07 4.26
CA SER A 59 -6.90 4.11 4.76
C SER A 59 -8.21 4.10 3.99
N ASN A 60 -8.82 2.92 3.92
CA ASN A 60 -10.24 2.75 3.67
C ASN A 60 -11.02 2.62 4.99
N ASP A 61 -12.30 2.27 4.91
CA ASP A 61 -13.22 2.11 6.04
C ASP A 61 -12.97 0.88 6.94
N ARG A 62 -12.20 -0.10 6.46
CA ARG A 62 -11.92 -1.35 7.20
C ARG A 62 -10.64 -1.28 8.02
N LEU A 63 -9.62 -0.62 7.49
CA LEU A 63 -8.30 -0.58 8.10
C LEU A 63 -8.26 0.06 9.51
N PRO A 64 -9.11 1.03 9.90
CA PRO A 64 -9.13 1.56 11.26
C PRO A 64 -9.37 0.51 12.35
N ALA A 65 -10.09 -0.57 12.04
CA ALA A 65 -10.34 -1.66 12.98
C ALA A 65 -9.05 -2.38 13.41
N VAL A 66 -7.95 -2.27 12.64
CA VAL A 66 -6.64 -2.83 13.02
C VAL A 66 -6.02 -2.07 14.19
N PHE A 67 -6.34 -0.78 14.33
CA PHE A 67 -5.75 0.11 15.33
C PHE A 67 -6.68 0.39 16.52
N GLU A 68 -7.82 -0.29 16.59
CA GLU A 68 -8.79 -0.06 17.66
C GLU A 68 -8.18 -0.31 19.05
N GLY A 69 -8.24 0.72 19.90
CA GLY A 69 -7.65 0.70 21.24
C GLY A 69 -6.18 1.15 21.29
N GLU A 70 -5.58 1.49 20.15
CA GLU A 70 -4.22 2.03 20.09
C GLU A 70 -4.27 3.56 19.87
N PRO A 71 -3.46 4.35 20.57
CA PRO A 71 -3.40 5.79 20.34
C PRO A 71 -2.64 6.09 19.03
N PRO A 72 -3.02 7.14 18.29
CA PRO A 72 -2.26 7.55 17.12
C PRO A 72 -0.86 8.03 17.53
N THR A 73 0.12 7.72 16.69
CA THR A 73 1.51 8.17 16.84
C THR A 73 1.70 9.65 16.51
N GLY A 74 0.73 10.24 15.81
CA GLY A 74 0.70 11.65 15.48
C GLY A 74 -0.50 12.01 14.62
N THR A 75 -0.52 13.22 14.09
CA THR A 75 -1.53 13.69 13.13
C THR A 75 -0.85 14.38 11.95
N ALA A 76 -1.53 14.41 10.81
CA ALA A 76 -1.08 15.13 9.63
C ALA A 76 -2.26 15.74 8.87
N THR A 77 -1.99 16.84 8.16
CA THR A 77 -2.91 17.40 7.18
C THR A 77 -2.38 17.09 5.79
N LEU A 78 -3.13 16.33 5.02
CA LEU A 78 -2.83 16.04 3.62
C LEU A 78 -3.53 17.08 2.73
N HIS A 79 -2.82 17.63 1.75
CA HIS A 79 -3.37 18.59 0.81
C HIS A 79 -3.66 17.90 -0.53
N GLN A 80 -4.89 18.02 -0.98
CA GLN A 80 -5.39 17.50 -2.24
C GLN A 80 -6.04 18.62 -3.06
N SER A 81 -6.30 18.39 -4.34
CA SER A 81 -6.90 19.40 -5.23
C SER A 81 -8.25 19.93 -4.73
N ALA A 82 -9.03 19.08 -4.06
CA ALA A 82 -10.34 19.41 -3.51
C ALA A 82 -10.30 20.00 -2.08
N GLY A 83 -9.14 20.13 -1.45
CA GLY A 83 -9.03 20.68 -0.09
C GLY A 83 -7.96 20.01 0.76
N SER A 84 -8.14 20.02 2.08
CA SER A 84 -7.22 19.39 3.03
C SER A 84 -7.93 18.34 3.86
N VAL A 85 -7.29 17.19 4.04
CA VAL A 85 -7.77 16.07 4.85
C VAL A 85 -6.93 15.97 6.12
N ASN A 86 -7.57 15.97 7.28
CA ASN A 86 -6.87 15.74 8.54
C ASN A 86 -6.87 14.25 8.86
N CYS A 87 -5.68 13.72 9.13
CA CYS A 87 -5.44 12.31 9.39
C CYS A 87 -4.82 12.11 10.77
N GLU A 88 -5.22 11.03 11.43
CA GLU A 88 -4.44 10.36 12.46
C GLU A 88 -3.37 9.48 11.78
N ILE A 89 -2.19 9.41 12.37
CA ILE A 89 -1.08 8.60 11.87
C ILE A 89 -0.81 7.45 12.83
N PHE A 90 -0.79 6.24 12.28
CA PHE A 90 -0.33 5.03 12.96
C PHE A 90 0.95 4.53 12.31
N LEU A 91 1.79 3.84 13.08
CA LEU A 91 3.08 3.32 12.62
C LEU A 91 3.18 1.80 12.85
N PRO A 92 2.35 0.99 12.17
CA PRO A 92 2.44 -0.47 12.21
C PRO A 92 3.66 -1.00 11.47
N GLU A 93 4.00 -2.26 11.78
CA GLU A 93 4.86 -3.08 10.94
C GLU A 93 4.09 -3.50 9.67
N VAL A 94 4.71 -3.34 8.51
CA VAL A 94 4.11 -3.67 7.21
C VAL A 94 5.02 -4.60 6.43
N GLY A 95 4.39 -5.55 5.75
CA GLY A 95 5.02 -6.40 4.75
C GLY A 95 4.14 -6.60 3.52
N VAL A 96 4.77 -7.04 2.44
CA VAL A 96 4.09 -7.46 1.22
C VAL A 96 3.97 -8.98 1.24
N VAL A 97 2.77 -9.48 0.94
CA VAL A 97 2.42 -10.91 1.00
C VAL A 97 1.89 -11.40 -0.33
N GLU A 98 1.97 -12.70 -0.60
CA GLU A 98 1.22 -13.28 -1.73
C GLU A 98 -0.29 -13.09 -1.56
N LYS A 99 -1.04 -13.08 -2.67
CA LYS A 99 -2.51 -13.00 -2.66
C LYS A 99 -3.09 -14.19 -1.87
N GLY A 100 -3.78 -13.90 -0.75
CA GLY A 100 -4.32 -14.92 0.16
C GLY A 100 -3.31 -15.52 1.14
N GLY A 101 -2.06 -15.06 1.13
CA GLY A 101 -1.04 -15.43 2.10
C GLY A 101 -1.12 -14.63 3.40
N ASN A 102 -0.43 -15.10 4.44
CA ASN A 102 -0.34 -14.44 5.74
C ASN A 102 1.11 -14.19 6.20
N GLU A 103 2.09 -14.62 5.41
CA GLU A 103 3.52 -14.46 5.70
C GLU A 103 4.11 -13.40 4.77
N ASP A 104 5.00 -12.57 5.34
CA ASP A 104 5.67 -11.54 4.58
C ASP A 104 6.67 -12.19 3.62
N THR A 105 6.45 -11.98 2.34
CA THR A 105 7.44 -12.28 1.30
C THR A 105 8.40 -11.10 1.13
N ILE A 106 7.98 -9.89 1.50
CA ILE A 106 8.87 -8.73 1.55
C ILE A 106 8.56 -7.92 2.82
N GLU A 107 9.48 -7.92 3.76
CA GLU A 107 9.39 -7.04 4.93
C GLU A 107 9.69 -5.59 4.56
N LEU A 108 8.71 -4.70 4.77
CA LEU A 108 8.86 -3.26 4.59
C LEU A 108 9.25 -2.57 5.91
N GLY A 109 8.88 -3.14 7.05
CA GLY A 109 9.08 -2.56 8.39
C GLY A 109 8.02 -1.51 8.71
N ASP A 110 8.37 -0.58 9.60
CA ASP A 110 7.42 0.42 10.11
C ASP A 110 7.00 1.46 9.04
N MET A 111 5.70 1.54 8.74
CA MET A 111 5.15 2.45 7.72
C MET A 111 4.04 3.32 8.27
N PRO A 112 3.97 4.61 7.89
CA PRO A 112 2.87 5.46 8.31
C PRO A 112 1.58 5.06 7.59
N VAL A 113 0.55 4.79 8.38
CA VAL A 113 -0.84 4.66 7.93
C VAL A 113 -1.58 5.94 8.28
N TYR A 114 -2.16 6.58 7.28
CA TYR A 114 -2.95 7.80 7.38
C TYR A 114 -4.43 7.42 7.41
N ILE A 115 -5.07 7.66 8.55
CA ILE A 115 -6.50 7.44 8.75
C ILE A 115 -7.19 8.80 8.83
N PRO A 116 -8.00 9.16 7.84
CA PRO A 116 -8.83 10.36 7.90
C PRO A 116 -9.68 10.42 9.17
N THR A 117 -9.71 11.59 9.78
CA THR A 117 -10.52 11.89 10.97
C THR A 117 -12.02 11.93 10.66
N ARG A 118 -12.38 12.02 9.37
CA ARG A 118 -13.77 12.02 8.90
C ARG A 118 -14.03 10.85 7.97
N VAL A 119 -15.20 10.23 8.14
CA VAL A 119 -15.58 9.01 7.40
C VAL A 119 -15.77 9.28 5.91
N ASP A 120 -16.24 10.47 5.53
CA ASP A 120 -16.44 10.88 4.14
C ASP A 120 -15.13 11.15 3.37
N GLU A 121 -13.99 11.15 4.08
CA GLU A 121 -12.66 11.33 3.50
C GLU A 121 -11.91 9.99 3.33
N LEU A 122 -12.47 8.87 3.80
CA LEU A 122 -11.90 7.54 3.61
C LEU A 122 -11.95 7.12 2.15
N ALA A 123 -10.90 6.44 1.70
CA ALA A 123 -10.88 5.87 0.36
C ALA A 123 -11.72 4.59 0.28
N GLU A 124 -12.17 4.22 -0.92
CA GLU A 124 -12.82 2.94 -1.15
C GLU A 124 -11.83 1.77 -0.97
N ASN A 125 -10.62 1.94 -1.50
CA ASN A 125 -9.53 0.98 -1.42
C ASN A 125 -8.39 1.54 -0.58
N ILE A 126 -7.59 0.67 0.04
CA ILE A 126 -6.32 1.09 0.63
C ILE A 126 -5.43 1.61 -0.49
N ILE A 127 -4.81 2.77 -0.29
CA ILE A 127 -3.89 3.37 -1.27
C ILE A 127 -2.46 3.31 -0.74
N VAL A 128 -1.54 2.91 -1.59
CA VAL A 128 -0.11 2.81 -1.30
C VAL A 128 0.63 3.92 -2.01
N GLY A 129 1.29 4.76 -1.23
CA GLY A 129 2.07 5.88 -1.73
C GLY A 129 3.55 5.58 -1.95
N ARG A 130 4.26 6.57 -2.48
CA ARG A 130 5.67 6.51 -2.86
C ARG A 130 6.59 6.07 -1.73
N ARG A 131 6.26 6.28 -0.45
CA ARG A 131 7.11 5.81 0.66
C ARG A 131 7.24 4.28 0.69
N ILE A 132 6.17 3.56 0.34
CA ILE A 132 6.19 2.11 0.18
C ILE A 132 6.88 1.75 -1.13
N LEU A 133 6.53 2.43 -2.23
CA LEU A 133 7.09 2.15 -3.56
C LEU A 133 8.61 2.31 -3.58
N ASN A 134 9.17 3.26 -2.82
CA ASN A 134 10.61 3.46 -2.70
C ASN A 134 11.35 2.30 -2.00
N ARG A 135 10.64 1.34 -1.43
CA ARG A 135 11.20 0.11 -0.83
C ARG A 135 10.99 -1.12 -1.71
N LEU A 136 10.36 -0.95 -2.87
CA LEU A 136 10.03 -2.01 -3.80
C LEU A 136 10.66 -1.72 -5.17
N ASN A 137 11.14 -2.76 -5.84
CA ASN A 137 11.26 -2.74 -7.29
C ASN A 137 9.94 -3.26 -7.84
N LEU A 138 9.26 -2.41 -8.63
CA LEU A 138 8.05 -2.79 -9.34
C LEU A 138 8.35 -2.91 -10.83
N PHE A 139 8.05 -4.06 -11.41
CA PHE A 139 8.14 -4.28 -12.84
C PHE A 139 6.74 -4.54 -13.41
N LEU A 140 6.28 -3.58 -14.21
CA LEU A 140 5.01 -3.66 -14.94
C LEU A 140 5.33 -4.30 -16.29
N GLU A 141 4.98 -5.57 -16.48
CA GLU A 141 5.36 -6.32 -17.70
C GLU A 141 4.58 -5.83 -18.93
N ASP A 142 3.29 -6.14 -18.96
CA ASP A 142 2.40 -6.01 -20.11
C ASP A 142 1.11 -5.25 -19.77
N GLY A 143 1.09 -4.59 -18.60
CA GLY A 143 -0.10 -3.97 -18.04
C GLY A 143 -1.05 -4.94 -17.34
N LYS A 144 -0.72 -6.24 -17.25
CA LYS A 144 -1.54 -7.28 -16.60
C LYS A 144 -0.84 -7.96 -15.43
N ARG A 145 0.49 -7.90 -15.40
CA ARG A 145 1.32 -8.49 -14.36
C ARG A 145 2.23 -7.47 -13.70
N LEU A 146 2.13 -7.40 -12.38
CA LEU A 146 2.99 -6.61 -11.51
C LEU A 146 3.93 -7.55 -10.79
N GLU A 147 5.22 -7.42 -11.05
CA GLU A 147 6.25 -8.04 -10.25
C GLU A 147 6.71 -7.07 -9.16
N ALA A 148 6.72 -7.53 -7.90
CA ALA A 148 7.25 -6.80 -6.76
C ALA A 148 8.41 -7.56 -6.12
N SER A 149 9.52 -6.87 -5.85
CA SER A 149 10.65 -7.38 -5.07
C SER A 149 11.21 -6.30 -4.16
N LYS A 150 12.00 -6.68 -3.15
CA LYS A 150 12.62 -5.70 -2.24
C LYS A 150 13.63 -4.81 -2.99
N ALA A 151 13.54 -3.49 -2.79
CA ALA A 151 14.57 -2.59 -3.29
C ALA A 151 15.88 -2.84 -2.54
N GLY A 152 16.98 -3.01 -3.28
CA GLY A 152 18.31 -3.05 -2.70
C GLY A 152 18.71 -1.68 -2.14
N LYS A 153 19.59 -1.65 -1.13
CA LYS A 153 20.24 -0.39 -0.75
C LYS A 153 21.07 0.08 -1.95
N LEU A 154 20.77 1.27 -2.46
CA LEU A 154 21.70 1.99 -3.33
C LEU A 154 22.91 2.36 -2.47
N GLU A 155 24.01 1.63 -2.61
CA GLU A 155 25.30 2.06 -2.09
C GLU A 155 25.71 3.30 -2.89
N GLY A 156 25.68 4.46 -2.25
CA GLY A 156 26.18 5.74 -2.76
C GLY A 156 27.51 6.10 -2.12
#